data_AF-A0A2W4S8X2-F1
#
_entry.id   AF-A0A2W4S8X2-F1
#
_cell.length_a   1.000
_cell.length_b   1.000
_cell.length_c   1.000
_cell.angle_alpha   90.00
_cell.angle_beta   90.00
_cell.angle_gamma   90.00
#
_symmetry.space_group_name_H-M   'P 1'
#
loop_
_entity.id
_entity.type
_entity.pdbx_description
1 polymer ?
#
loop_
_entity_poly.entity_id
_entity_poly.type
_entity_poly.pdbx_seq_one_letter_code
_entity_poly.pdbx_strand_id
1 'polypeptide(L)'
;MNYIIGCGGVGSAIVPSFCLLKEPGDITLIDGDKLERKNLNRQMFDASNIGQNKAQALGNKYGCQFVPEWYAKGKVRHYRHDWLLCLVDNHRTRLEVLEVCDDLGCQAIFAANEMHSSEAYYYRRSWLGTERDPRVYYPEITTDRSGDPRAASIG
;
A
#
# COMPACT_ATOMS: atom_id res chain seq x y z
N MET A 1 -1.49 12.85 7.51
CA MET A 1 -1.49 12.53 6.07
C MET A 1 -2.05 11.11 5.87
N ASN A 2 -2.68 10.83 4.73
CA ASN A 2 -3.19 9.51 4.41
C ASN A 2 -2.34 8.91 3.28
N TYR A 3 -1.66 7.80 3.55
CA TYR A 3 -0.81 7.13 2.59
C TYR A 3 -1.50 5.88 2.06
N ILE A 4 -1.67 5.78 0.75
CA ILE A 4 -2.16 4.58 0.07
C ILE A 4 -0.96 3.91 -0.59
N ILE A 5 -0.52 2.79 -0.01
CA ILE A 5 0.65 2.03 -0.44
C ILE A 5 0.15 0.85 -1.27
N GLY A 6 0.41 0.88 -2.58
CA GLY A 6 -0.13 -0.07 -3.55
C GLY A 6 -1.34 0.50 -4.29
N CYS A 7 -1.17 0.77 -5.58
CA CYS A 7 -2.17 1.27 -6.52
C CYS A 7 -2.66 0.17 -7.48
N GLY A 8 -2.57 -1.09 -7.05
CA GLY A 8 -3.05 -2.27 -7.79
C GLY A 8 -4.58 -2.42 -7.78
N GLY A 9 -5.08 -3.66 -7.68
CA GLY A 9 -6.53 -3.93 -7.71
C GLY A 9 -7.29 -3.21 -6.60
N VAL A 10 -6.91 -3.45 -5.35
CA VAL A 10 -7.55 -2.81 -4.18
C VAL A 10 -7.31 -1.30 -4.17
N GLY A 11 -6.08 -0.85 -4.41
CA GLY A 11 -5.72 0.56 -4.44
C GLY A 11 -6.50 1.37 -5.48
N SER A 12 -6.51 0.93 -6.74
CA SER A 12 -7.25 1.63 -7.80
C SER A 12 -8.76 1.63 -7.59
N ALA A 13 -9.31 0.64 -6.87
CA ALA A 13 -10.72 0.60 -6.51
C ALA A 13 -11.08 1.55 -5.35
N ILE A 14 -10.19 1.74 -4.36
CA ILE A 14 -10.50 2.55 -3.17
C ILE A 14 -10.22 4.04 -3.36
N VAL A 15 -9.21 4.41 -4.15
CA VAL A 15 -8.79 5.81 -4.36
C VAL A 15 -9.97 6.73 -4.75
N PRO A 16 -10.86 6.39 -5.70
CA PRO A 16 -11.96 7.27 -6.08
C PRO A 16 -12.88 7.61 -4.90
N SER A 17 -13.28 6.60 -4.13
CA SER A 17 -14.14 6.78 -2.96
C SER A 17 -13.41 7.47 -1.81
N PHE A 18 -12.11 7.22 -1.65
CA PHE A 18 -11.31 7.87 -0.61
C PHE A 18 -11.16 9.38 -0.85
N CYS A 19 -11.07 9.80 -2.12
CA CYS A 19 -11.08 11.21 -2.51
C CYS A 19 -12.43 11.92 -2.28
N LEU A 20 -13.52 11.18 -2.06
CA LEU A 20 -14.80 11.77 -1.62
C LEU A 20 -14.83 12.03 -0.10
N LEU A 21 -13.94 11.40 0.65
CA LEU A 21 -13.88 11.47 2.12
C LEU A 21 -12.75 12.36 2.63
N LYS A 22 -11.74 12.63 1.80
CA LYS A 22 -10.52 13.38 2.13
C LYS A 22 -10.18 14.31 0.99
N GLU A 23 -9.63 15.46 1.33
CA GLU A 23 -9.04 16.38 0.35
C GLU A 23 -7.91 15.67 -0.41
N PRO A 24 -7.83 15.79 -1.75
CA PRO A 24 -6.76 15.15 -2.53
C PRO A 24 -5.34 15.51 -2.07
N GLY A 25 -5.14 16.72 -1.54
CA GLY A 25 -3.87 17.18 -0.99
C GLY A 25 -3.44 16.46 0.30
N ASP A 26 -4.38 15.79 0.98
CA ASP A 26 -4.12 14.97 2.18
C ASP A 26 -3.91 13.48 1.86
N ILE A 27 -3.79 13.13 0.58
CA ILE A 27 -3.61 11.77 0.10
C ILE A 27 -2.28 11.66 -0.66
N THR A 28 -1.45 10.71 -0.26
CA THR A 28 -0.24 10.33 -0.98
C THR A 28 -0.34 8.89 -1.48
N LEU A 29 -0.29 8.70 -2.80
CA LEU A 29 -0.30 7.40 -3.46
C LEU A 29 1.13 6.90 -3.66
N ILE A 30 1.43 5.66 -3.33
CA ILE A 30 2.79 5.09 -3.46
C ILE A 30 2.69 3.77 -4.20
N ASP A 31 3.38 3.66 -5.35
CA ASP A 31 3.48 2.44 -6.14
C ASP A 31 4.68 2.52 -7.08
N GLY A 32 5.46 1.43 -7.19
CA GLY A 32 6.63 1.37 -8.07
C GLY A 32 6.34 0.80 -9.46
N ASP A 33 5.18 0.18 -9.67
CA ASP A 33 4.84 -0.47 -10.93
C ASP A 33 4.41 0.51 -12.02
N LYS A 34 4.71 0.11 -13.25
CA LYS A 34 4.05 0.64 -14.44
C LYS A 34 2.77 -0.13 -14.73
N LEU A 35 1.79 0.55 -15.31
CA LEU A 35 0.56 -0.06 -15.77
C LEU A 35 0.82 -0.90 -17.03
N GLU A 36 0.45 -2.17 -16.99
CA GLU A 36 0.47 -3.08 -18.12
C GLU A 36 -0.94 -3.41 -18.62
N ARG A 37 -1.06 -3.85 -19.87
CA ARG A 37 -2.35 -4.24 -20.47
C ARG A 37 -3.11 -5.28 -19.63
N LYS A 38 -2.42 -6.27 -19.07
CA LYS A 38 -3.01 -7.32 -18.23
C LYS A 38 -3.67 -6.77 -16.95
N ASN A 39 -3.25 -5.59 -16.49
CA ASN A 39 -3.78 -4.99 -15.27
C ASN A 39 -5.20 -4.44 -15.46
N LEU A 40 -5.56 -4.02 -16.67
CA LEU A 40 -6.88 -3.43 -16.97
C LEU A 40 -8.06 -4.36 -16.69
N ASN A 41 -7.81 -5.68 -16.65
CA ASN A 41 -8.84 -6.66 -16.31
C ASN A 41 -9.34 -6.57 -14.86
N ARG A 42 -8.57 -5.95 -13.96
CA ARG A 42 -8.85 -5.91 -12.51
C ARG A 42 -8.49 -4.61 -11.81
N GLN A 43 -7.86 -3.67 -12.49
CA GLN A 43 -7.40 -2.40 -11.93
C GLN A 43 -8.07 -1.26 -12.68
N MET A 44 -8.58 -0.27 -11.94
CA MET A 44 -9.46 0.79 -12.43
C MET A 44 -8.68 1.92 -13.11
N PHE A 45 -7.98 1.60 -14.21
CA PHE A 45 -7.18 2.53 -15.01
C PHE A 45 -7.74 2.67 -16.43
N ASP A 46 -7.43 3.80 -17.07
CA ASP A 46 -7.72 3.99 -18.48
C ASP A 46 -6.63 3.33 -19.34
N ALA A 47 -7.03 2.75 -20.48
CA ALA A 47 -6.08 2.09 -21.38
C ALA A 47 -5.00 3.04 -21.94
N SER A 48 -5.27 4.35 -21.96
CA SER A 48 -4.31 5.39 -22.33
C SER A 48 -3.16 5.55 -21.31
N ASN A 49 -3.32 5.04 -20.08
CA ASN A 49 -2.27 5.08 -19.06
C ASN A 49 -1.27 3.92 -19.15
N ILE A 50 -1.42 2.97 -20.10
CA ILE A 50 -0.48 1.86 -20.25
C ILE A 50 0.95 2.42 -20.42
N GLY A 51 1.89 1.89 -19.64
CA GLY A 51 3.29 2.34 -19.59
C GLY A 51 3.58 3.45 -18.59
N GLN A 52 2.56 4.14 -18.06
CA GLN A 52 2.72 5.11 -16.97
C GLN A 52 2.84 4.41 -15.62
N ASN A 53 3.50 5.04 -14.65
CA ASN A 53 3.50 4.54 -13.28
C ASN A 53 2.08 4.59 -12.69
N LYS A 54 1.68 3.57 -11.93
CA LYS A 54 0.30 3.44 -11.40
C LYS A 54 -0.05 4.54 -10.41
N ALA A 55 0.84 4.87 -9.47
CA ALA A 55 0.61 5.95 -8.51
C ALA A 55 0.54 7.32 -9.21
N GLN A 56 1.39 7.55 -10.21
CA GLN A 56 1.33 8.75 -11.05
C GLN A 56 0.01 8.85 -11.83
N ALA A 57 -0.44 7.77 -12.46
CA ALA A 57 -1.66 7.76 -13.26
C ALA A 57 -2.91 8.08 -12.39
N LEU A 58 -3.03 7.46 -11.22
CA LEU A 58 -4.11 7.79 -10.28
C LEU A 58 -3.95 9.18 -9.68
N GLY A 59 -2.74 9.56 -9.30
CA GLY A 59 -2.44 10.87 -8.70
C GLY A 59 -2.86 12.01 -9.62
N ASN A 60 -2.48 11.93 -10.90
CA ASN A 60 -2.89 12.91 -11.91
C ASN A 60 -4.41 12.93 -12.15
N LYS A 61 -5.06 11.77 -12.12
CA LYS A 61 -6.51 11.66 -12.36
C LYS A 61 -7.34 12.27 -11.23
N TYR A 62 -6.91 12.11 -9.98
CA TYR A 62 -7.67 12.52 -8.78
C TYR A 62 -7.09 13.75 -8.07
N GLY A 63 -5.97 14.31 -8.55
CA GLY A 63 -5.30 15.45 -7.92
C GLY A 63 -4.57 15.10 -6.62
N CYS A 64 -4.22 13.84 -6.40
CA CYS A 64 -3.49 13.40 -5.21
C CYS A 64 -1.98 13.59 -5.37
N GLN A 65 -1.28 13.69 -4.24
CA GLN A 65 0.18 13.54 -4.25
C GLN A 65 0.55 12.08 -4.60
N PHE A 66 1.71 11.87 -5.22
CA PHE A 66 2.17 10.53 -5.55
C PHE A 66 3.69 10.37 -5.44
N VAL A 67 4.12 9.14 -5.15
CA VAL A 67 5.51 8.69 -5.14
C VAL A 67 5.61 7.48 -6.08
N PRO A 68 6.20 7.63 -7.28
CA PRO A 68 6.25 6.58 -8.30
C PRO A 68 7.39 5.58 -8.04
N GLU A 69 7.53 5.13 -6.80
CA GLU A 69 8.57 4.23 -6.35
C GLU A 69 8.02 3.13 -5.44
N TRP A 70 8.78 2.05 -5.30
CA TRP A 70 8.51 1.02 -4.30
C TRP A 70 8.60 1.63 -2.90
N TYR A 71 7.56 1.40 -2.10
CA TYR A 71 7.57 1.77 -0.69
C TYR A 71 8.74 1.07 0.02
N ALA A 72 9.44 1.82 0.86
CA ALA A 72 10.40 1.28 1.78
C ALA A 72 10.40 2.11 3.06
N LYS A 73 10.52 1.44 4.21
CA LYS A 73 10.69 2.14 5.49
C LYS A 73 11.82 3.16 5.39
N GLY A 74 11.53 4.42 5.75
CA GLY A 74 12.49 5.52 5.71
C GLY A 74 12.54 6.34 4.42
N LYS A 75 11.92 5.89 3.32
CA LYS A 75 11.81 6.71 2.08
C LYS A 75 10.84 7.87 2.21
N VAL A 76 9.77 7.68 2.98
CA VAL A 76 8.78 8.71 3.28
C VAL A 76 8.77 8.94 4.78
N ARG A 77 8.70 10.21 5.18
CA ARG A 77 8.62 10.58 6.58
C ARG A 77 7.18 10.48 7.07
N HIS A 78 6.97 9.58 8.02
CA HIS A 78 5.69 9.39 8.67
C HIS A 78 5.65 10.06 10.06
N TYR A 79 4.44 10.26 10.56
CA TYR A 79 4.14 10.84 11.86
C TYR A 79 3.03 10.04 12.57
N ARG A 80 2.93 10.17 13.88
CA ARG A 80 1.98 9.45 14.73
C ARG A 80 0.51 9.55 14.29
N HIS A 81 0.12 10.66 13.66
CA HIS A 81 -1.26 10.90 13.23
C HIS A 81 -1.56 10.42 11.81
N ASP A 82 -0.59 9.80 11.14
CA ASP A 82 -0.78 9.29 9.79
C ASP A 82 -1.60 8.00 9.76
N TRP A 83 -2.29 7.82 8.64
CA TRP A 83 -2.99 6.58 8.29
C TRP A 83 -2.28 5.93 7.11
N LEU A 84 -1.88 4.67 7.28
CA LEU A 84 -1.20 3.87 6.26
C LEU A 84 -2.14 2.78 5.75
N LEU A 85 -2.65 2.94 4.53
CA LEU A 85 -3.43 1.92 3.84
C LEU A 85 -2.46 1.06 3.03
N CYS A 86 -2.07 -0.09 3.56
CA CYS A 86 -1.17 -1.04 2.95
C CYS A 86 -1.95 -2.04 2.08
N LEU A 87 -2.00 -1.77 0.79
CA LEU A 87 -2.81 -2.46 -0.21
C LEU A 87 -1.96 -3.30 -1.18
N VAL A 88 -0.86 -3.83 -0.67
CA VAL A 88 0.10 -4.68 -1.38
C VAL A 88 -0.06 -6.14 -0.96
N ASP A 89 0.39 -7.02 -1.84
CA ASP A 89 0.32 -8.49 -1.72
C ASP A 89 1.62 -9.14 -1.24
N ASN A 90 2.70 -8.38 -1.01
CA ASN A 90 3.96 -8.93 -0.51
C ASN A 90 4.15 -8.69 1.00
N HIS A 91 4.58 -9.74 1.70
CA HIS A 91 4.81 -9.74 3.14
C HIS A 91 5.87 -8.73 3.57
N ARG A 92 6.90 -8.51 2.76
CA ARG A 92 8.01 -7.63 3.14
C ARG A 92 7.57 -6.18 3.30
N THR A 93 6.80 -5.64 2.36
CA THR A 93 6.26 -4.27 2.46
C THR A 93 5.29 -4.15 3.63
N ARG A 94 4.48 -5.19 3.87
CA ARG A 94 3.56 -5.22 5.03
C ARG A 94 4.30 -5.15 6.35
N LEU A 95 5.37 -5.94 6.49
CA LEU A 95 6.24 -5.91 7.67
C LEU A 95 6.83 -4.51 7.88
N GLU A 96 7.32 -3.86 6.83
CA GLU A 96 7.87 -2.51 6.94
C GLU A 96 6.81 -1.47 7.37
N VAL A 97 5.55 -1.61 6.94
CA VAL A 97 4.45 -0.75 7.43
C VAL A 97 4.17 -1.02 8.92
N LEU A 98 4.15 -2.29 9.36
CA LEU A 98 4.00 -2.62 10.77
C LEU A 98 5.12 -2.03 11.62
N GLU A 99 6.38 -2.15 11.18
CA GLU A 99 7.54 -1.58 11.87
C GLU A 99 7.47 -0.05 11.96
N VAL A 100 6.96 0.64 10.92
CA VAL A 100 6.73 2.09 10.97
C VAL A 100 5.66 2.44 12.01
N CYS A 101 4.57 1.67 12.06
CA CYS A 101 3.54 1.81 13.09
C CYS A 101 4.09 1.56 14.50
N ASP A 102 4.98 0.59 14.68
CA ASP A 102 5.62 0.30 15.95
C ASP A 102 6.49 1.46 16.41
N ASP A 103 7.32 2.00 15.53
CA ASP A 103 8.25 3.08 15.86
C ASP A 103 7.51 4.39 16.18
N LEU A 104 6.55 4.76 15.33
CA LEU A 104 5.96 6.11 15.33
C LEU A 104 4.57 6.18 15.97
N GLY A 105 3.89 5.04 16.15
CA GLY A 105 2.54 4.97 16.72
C GLY A 105 1.43 5.40 15.77
N CYS A 106 1.68 5.44 14.45
CA CYS A 106 0.65 5.66 13.43
C CYS A 106 -0.28 4.44 13.29
N GLN A 107 -1.33 4.61 12.50
CA GLN A 107 -2.37 3.59 12.31
C GLN A 107 -2.29 3.01 10.91
N ALA A 108 -2.58 1.71 10.77
CA ALA A 108 -2.56 1.05 9.47
C ALA A 108 -3.82 0.21 9.22
N ILE A 109 -4.23 0.18 7.97
CA ILE A 109 -5.21 -0.77 7.43
C ILE A 109 -4.49 -1.57 6.37
N PHE A 110 -4.61 -2.89 6.43
CA PHE A 110 -4.09 -3.81 5.44
C PHE A 110 -5.26 -4.42 4.69
N ALA A 111 -5.14 -4.51 3.37
CA ALA A 111 -6.09 -5.28 2.58
C ALA A 111 -5.46 -5.78 1.29
N ALA A 112 -5.74 -7.03 0.93
CA ALA A 112 -5.41 -7.58 -0.37
C ALA A 112 -6.42 -8.64 -0.78
N ASN A 113 -6.36 -9.02 -2.06
CA ASN A 113 -7.20 -10.05 -2.61
C ASN A 113 -6.44 -10.89 -3.64
N GLU A 114 -6.74 -12.17 -3.66
CA GLU A 114 -6.41 -13.09 -4.73
C GLU A 114 -7.67 -13.45 -5.52
N MET A 115 -7.60 -14.45 -6.39
CA MET A 115 -8.74 -14.90 -7.18
C MET A 115 -9.88 -15.49 -6.31
N HIS A 116 -9.52 -16.14 -5.19
CA HIS A 116 -10.47 -16.88 -4.35
C HIS A 116 -10.36 -16.57 -2.85
N SER A 117 -9.49 -15.63 -2.48
CA SER A 117 -9.23 -15.26 -1.09
C SER A 117 -9.13 -13.74 -0.96
N SER A 118 -9.40 -13.24 0.23
CA SER A 118 -9.24 -11.83 0.55
C SER A 118 -8.96 -11.67 2.02
N GLU A 119 -8.24 -10.61 2.37
CA GLU A 119 -7.96 -10.25 3.75
C GLU A 119 -8.13 -8.75 3.93
N ALA A 120 -8.59 -8.36 5.11
CA ALA A 120 -8.57 -6.98 5.56
C ALA A 120 -8.44 -6.95 7.08
N TYR A 121 -7.51 -6.16 7.59
CA TYR A 121 -7.33 -5.98 9.03
C TYR A 121 -6.77 -4.60 9.36
N TYR A 122 -6.98 -4.19 10.60
CA TYR A 122 -6.47 -2.95 11.16
C TYR A 122 -5.28 -3.25 12.08
N TYR A 123 -4.34 -2.32 12.19
CA TYR A 123 -3.24 -2.40 13.13
C TYR A 123 -3.00 -1.06 13.82
N ARG A 124 -2.65 -1.15 15.11
CA ARG A 124 -2.12 -0.05 15.89
C ARG A 124 -1.07 -0.56 16.88
N ARG A 125 -0.11 0.30 17.21
CA ARG A 125 1.02 -0.02 18.11
C ARG A 125 0.63 -0.71 19.42
N SER A 126 -0.52 -0.40 20.02
CA SER A 126 -0.94 -1.04 21.28
C SER A 126 -1.18 -2.56 21.16
N TRP A 127 -1.21 -3.11 19.94
CA TRP A 127 -1.40 -4.54 19.70
C TRP A 127 -0.09 -5.29 19.53
N LEU A 128 1.05 -4.60 19.44
CA LEU A 128 2.38 -5.21 19.34
C LEU A 128 2.58 -6.27 20.44
N GLY A 129 2.85 -7.51 20.03
CA GLY A 129 3.08 -8.64 20.94
C GLY A 129 1.83 -9.21 21.63
N THR A 130 0.64 -8.72 21.30
CA THR A 130 -0.65 -9.29 21.77
C THR A 130 -1.19 -10.29 20.74
N GLU A 131 -2.23 -11.04 21.07
CA GLU A 131 -2.94 -11.93 20.13
C GLU A 131 -3.52 -11.19 18.91
N ARG A 132 -3.66 -9.86 18.98
CA ARG A 132 -4.13 -9.01 17.88
C ARG A 132 -3.02 -8.53 16.95
N ASP A 133 -1.76 -8.87 17.23
CA ASP A 133 -0.64 -8.55 16.35
C ASP A 133 -0.72 -9.43 15.08
N PRO A 134 -0.75 -8.85 13.86
CA PRO A 134 -0.70 -9.60 12.61
C PRO A 134 0.44 -10.61 12.52
N ARG A 135 1.58 -10.34 13.18
CA ARG A 135 2.73 -11.26 13.19
C ARG A 135 2.52 -12.48 14.08
N VAL A 136 1.51 -12.48 14.94
CA VAL A 136 1.17 -13.64 15.79
C VAL A 136 0.28 -14.62 15.03
N TYR A 137 -0.72 -14.13 14.28
CA TYR A 137 -1.62 -14.99 13.52
C TYR A 137 -1.19 -15.25 12.06
N TYR A 138 -0.35 -14.38 11.48
CA TYR A 138 0.34 -14.57 10.19
C TYR A 138 1.87 -14.48 10.38
N PRO A 139 2.51 -15.46 11.05
CA PRO A 139 3.94 -15.43 11.36
C PRO A 139 4.84 -15.31 10.13
N GLU A 140 4.40 -15.80 8.98
CA GLU A 140 5.07 -15.70 7.69
C GLU A 140 5.35 -14.25 7.25
N ILE A 141 4.61 -13.25 7.74
CA ILE A 141 4.92 -11.83 7.49
C ILE A 141 6.37 -11.49 7.90
N THR A 142 6.90 -12.14 8.93
CA THR A 142 8.23 -11.86 9.45
C THR A 142 9.35 -12.47 8.61
N THR A 143 9.13 -13.65 8.04
CA THR A 143 10.15 -14.46 7.38
C THR A 143 10.06 -14.42 5.86
N ASP A 144 8.86 -14.29 5.29
CA ASP A 144 8.67 -14.33 3.84
C ASP A 144 9.23 -13.06 3.18
N ARG A 145 9.98 -13.28 2.11
CA ARG A 145 10.59 -12.28 1.24
C ARG A 145 10.16 -12.45 -0.22
N SER A 146 9.30 -13.45 -0.50
CA SER A 146 8.74 -13.70 -1.80
C SER A 146 7.92 -12.49 -2.27
N GLY A 147 7.92 -12.27 -3.58
CA GLY A 147 7.19 -11.16 -4.19
C GLY A 147 7.71 -9.76 -3.81
N ASP A 148 8.83 -9.60 -3.10
CA ASP A 148 9.44 -8.27 -2.91
C ASP A 148 10.01 -7.78 -4.25
N PRO A 149 9.40 -6.75 -4.88
CA PRO A 149 9.86 -6.24 -6.17
C PRO A 149 11.24 -5.59 -6.09
N ARG A 150 11.70 -5.23 -4.89
CA ARG A 150 13.01 -4.63 -4.67
C ARG A 150 14.14 -5.66 -4.66
N ALA A 151 13.83 -6.94 -4.42
CA ALA A 151 14.84 -8.00 -4.44
C ALA A 151 15.48 -8.18 -5.83
N ALA A 152 14.72 -7.92 -6.91
CA ALA A 152 15.23 -7.95 -8.28
C ALA A 152 16.08 -6.72 -8.66
N SER A 153 16.09 -5.68 -7.82
CA SER A 153 16.78 -4.40 -8.08
C SER A 153 18.22 -4.35 -7.53
N ILE A 154 18.67 -5.42 -6.87
CA ILE A 154 20.00 -5.55 -6.25
C ILE A 154 20.89 -6.51 -7.09
N GLY A 155 20.61 -6.62 -8.39
CA GLY A 155 21.38 -7.40 -9.37
C GLY A 155 22.01 -6.50 -10.42
#